data_AF-A0AAW1CP14-F1
#
_entry.id   AF-A0AAW1CP14-F1
#
_cell.length_a   1.000
_cell.length_b   1.000
_cell.length_c   1.000
_cell.angle_alpha   90.00
_cell.angle_beta   90.00
_cell.angle_gamma   90.00
#
_symmetry.space_group_name_H-M   'P 1'
#
loop_
_entity.id
_entity.type
_entity.pdbx_description
1 polymer ?
#
loop_
_entity_poly.entity_id
_entity_poly.type
_entity_poly.pdbx_seq_one_letter_code
_entity_poly.pdbx_strand_id
1 'polypeptide(L)'
;MYKSLRTNLPKEAMMFPDFPHTNKQGVSYLTAREVLQYLIDYADHFNIRPYVKFSHHVKSVSPVGENQWRVEVIDLKSGQSHSYIFDAVIICNGHNSKPRYAKLEGIENFKGRQVHSHNYREAEPYRNLRTLIIGAGPSGLDMTFEISTVTDTIVLSHHTDYAAKVGFPSKVTLKPDVARILADGSVQFKDGTNMEFDVIIHCTGYLYTYPFLSAESGITVQDNYVSPLYNSIININRPTMAFLAILKHTPTFYVTDLQVRYFLHTLCNPSLLPSKERMLCELECEEQRKADKGVRRCDYHLKGDENAQYINDLCKPTGMAPMPSILLRIYFHGYERIFSDFKNFRYNFYRIIDQDKFSVVDLREIRAKPVQRIHSNPSCRCGALVTHRKL
;
A
#
# COMPACT_ATOMS: atom_id res chain seq x y z
N MET A 1 -2.44 7.17 8.94
CA MET A 1 -1.96 7.90 7.74
C MET A 1 -1.47 9.27 8.16
N TYR A 2 -0.62 9.91 7.35
CA TYR A 2 -0.04 11.23 7.62
C TYR A 2 -0.56 12.29 6.63
N LYS A 3 -0.46 13.56 7.02
CA LYS A 3 -1.19 14.70 6.43
C LYS A 3 -0.85 14.96 4.96
N SER A 4 0.42 14.83 4.59
CA SER A 4 0.94 15.07 3.25
C SER A 4 0.71 13.90 2.27
N LEU A 5 0.20 12.76 2.76
CA LEU A 5 0.20 11.49 2.03
C LEU A 5 -0.53 11.61 0.68
N ARG A 6 0.18 11.18 -0.35
CA ARG A 6 -0.34 10.95 -1.70
C ARG A 6 -0.11 9.50 -2.10
N THR A 7 -0.93 8.99 -3.00
CA THR A 7 -0.74 7.63 -3.54
C THR A 7 0.68 7.49 -4.07
N ASN A 8 1.24 6.30 -3.87
CA ASN A 8 2.52 5.89 -4.45
C ASN A 8 2.34 5.20 -5.80
N LEU A 9 1.11 4.82 -6.14
CA LEU A 9 0.74 4.25 -7.43
C LEU A 9 -0.20 5.22 -8.19
N PRO A 10 -0.19 5.17 -9.54
CA PRO A 10 -1.12 5.92 -10.36
C PRO A 10 -2.54 5.36 -10.18
N LYS A 11 -3.53 6.25 -10.08
CA LYS A 11 -4.94 5.90 -9.88
C LYS A 11 -5.45 4.95 -10.95
N GLU A 12 -4.96 5.07 -12.19
CA GLU A 12 -5.37 4.25 -13.33
C GLU A 12 -5.16 2.75 -13.04
N ALA A 13 -4.13 2.39 -12.27
CA ALA A 13 -3.86 1.02 -11.87
C ALA A 13 -4.38 0.66 -10.46
N MET A 14 -4.99 1.61 -9.76
CA MET A 14 -5.51 1.41 -8.40
C MET A 14 -7.02 1.28 -8.32
N MET A 15 -7.80 1.84 -9.25
CA MET A 15 -9.26 1.92 -9.09
C MET A 15 -9.98 0.59 -9.37
N PHE A 16 -11.21 0.48 -8.87
CA PHE A 16 -12.08 -0.68 -9.11
C PHE A 16 -12.55 -0.67 -10.58
N PRO A 17 -12.63 -1.85 -11.23
CA PRO A 17 -12.97 -1.96 -12.65
C PRO A 17 -14.35 -1.41 -12.99
N ASP A 18 -15.32 -1.58 -12.10
CA ASP A 18 -16.72 -1.20 -12.24
C ASP A 18 -17.06 0.19 -11.68
N PHE A 19 -16.06 0.89 -11.13
CA PHE A 19 -16.24 2.22 -10.55
C PHE A 19 -15.00 3.09 -10.80
N PRO A 20 -14.79 3.57 -12.04
CA PRO A 20 -13.66 4.42 -12.34
C PRO A 20 -13.76 5.77 -11.60
N HIS A 21 -12.63 6.27 -11.09
CA HIS A 21 -12.59 7.56 -10.40
C HIS A 21 -13.08 8.70 -11.29
N THR A 22 -14.09 9.43 -10.82
CA THR A 22 -14.73 10.57 -11.50
C THR A 22 -13.87 11.84 -11.43
N ASN A 23 -12.83 11.87 -12.27
CA ASN A 23 -12.15 13.07 -12.79
C ASN A 23 -11.19 13.89 -11.88
N LYS A 24 -10.02 14.16 -12.48
CA LYS A 24 -9.31 15.44 -12.65
C LYS A 24 -8.41 15.18 -13.85
N GLN A 25 -8.62 15.83 -14.99
CA GLN A 25 -7.68 15.75 -16.11
C GLN A 25 -6.28 16.13 -15.61
N GLY A 26 -5.26 15.35 -15.95
CA GLY A 26 -3.87 15.68 -15.63
C GLY A 26 -3.41 15.36 -14.20
N VAL A 27 -4.08 14.47 -13.45
CA VAL A 27 -3.57 14.01 -12.13
C VAL A 27 -3.71 12.49 -11.98
N SER A 28 -2.60 11.76 -11.85
CA SER A 28 -2.63 10.30 -11.57
C SER A 28 -2.34 9.95 -10.11
N TYR A 29 -1.71 10.85 -9.34
CA TYR A 29 -1.34 10.60 -7.94
C TYR A 29 -2.21 11.42 -6.99
N LEU A 30 -3.16 10.75 -6.35
CA LEU A 30 -4.21 11.35 -5.53
C LEU A 30 -3.74 11.61 -4.10
N THR A 31 -4.37 12.56 -3.43
CA THR A 31 -4.23 12.74 -1.98
C THR A 31 -4.98 11.64 -1.23
N ALA A 32 -4.59 11.38 0.02
CA ALA A 32 -5.32 10.42 0.88
C ALA A 32 -6.80 10.78 1.05
N ARG A 33 -7.15 12.08 1.04
CA ARG A 33 -8.54 12.55 1.12
C ARG A 33 -9.35 12.23 -0.13
N GLU A 34 -8.75 12.37 -1.32
CA GLU A 34 -9.40 12.00 -2.59
C GLU A 34 -9.64 10.49 -2.67
N VAL A 35 -8.68 9.67 -2.22
CA VAL A 35 -8.90 8.20 -2.15
C VAL A 35 -9.99 7.84 -1.14
N LEU A 36 -10.03 8.50 0.02
CA LEU A 36 -11.10 8.28 1.00
C LEU A 36 -12.47 8.64 0.42
N GLN A 37 -12.57 9.77 -0.27
CA GLN A 37 -13.82 10.19 -0.92
C GLN A 37 -14.24 9.17 -1.99
N TYR A 38 -13.30 8.70 -2.81
CA TYR A 38 -13.57 7.64 -3.80
C TYR A 38 -14.15 6.37 -3.17
N LEU A 39 -13.61 5.92 -2.03
CA LEU A 39 -14.13 4.74 -1.31
C LEU A 39 -15.51 4.99 -0.69
N ILE A 40 -15.75 6.22 -0.22
CA ILE A 40 -17.07 6.66 0.25
C ILE A 40 -18.08 6.62 -0.91
N ASP A 41 -17.73 7.20 -2.04
CA ASP A 41 -18.58 7.25 -3.24
C ASP A 41 -18.89 5.84 -3.77
N TYR A 42 -17.90 4.93 -3.74
CA TYR A 42 -18.10 3.52 -4.07
C TYR A 42 -19.12 2.86 -3.13
N ALA A 43 -18.95 3.04 -1.82
CA ALA A 43 -19.84 2.44 -0.83
C ALA A 43 -21.28 3.00 -0.93
N ASP A 44 -21.42 4.27 -1.29
CA ASP A 44 -22.72 4.93 -1.51
C ASP A 44 -23.37 4.46 -2.82
N HIS A 45 -22.60 4.38 -3.91
CA HIS A 45 -23.08 3.91 -5.20
C HIS A 45 -23.66 2.49 -5.15
N PHE A 46 -22.96 1.57 -4.46
CA PHE A 46 -23.39 0.17 -4.31
C PHE A 46 -24.23 -0.09 -3.05
N ASN A 47 -24.64 0.96 -2.33
CA ASN A 47 -25.46 0.87 -1.11
C ASN A 47 -24.92 -0.16 -0.07
N ILE A 48 -23.62 -0.09 0.22
CA ILE A 48 -22.93 -1.04 1.11
C ILE A 48 -23.15 -0.71 2.59
N ARG A 49 -23.35 0.56 2.91
CA ARG A 49 -23.40 1.05 4.31
C ARG A 49 -24.40 0.35 5.22
N PRO A 50 -25.62 -0.03 4.79
CA PRO A 50 -26.56 -0.75 5.64
C PRO A 50 -26.02 -2.08 6.19
N TYR A 51 -25.04 -2.68 5.52
CA TYR A 51 -24.41 -3.95 5.91
C TYR A 51 -23.18 -3.74 6.82
N VAL A 52 -22.77 -2.50 7.10
CA VAL A 52 -21.59 -2.17 7.89
C VAL A 52 -21.97 -1.71 9.28
N LYS A 53 -21.55 -2.46 10.29
CA LYS A 53 -21.64 -2.04 11.70
C LYS A 53 -20.38 -1.30 12.13
N PHE A 54 -20.41 0.04 12.04
CA PHE A 54 -19.33 0.88 12.58
C PHE A 54 -19.23 0.79 14.11
N SER A 55 -18.07 1.14 14.65
CA SER A 55 -17.81 1.08 16.10
C SER A 55 -18.02 -0.31 16.72
N HIS A 56 -17.96 -1.38 15.93
CA HIS A 56 -17.99 -2.75 16.43
C HIS A 56 -16.58 -3.36 16.36
N HIS A 57 -16.05 -3.73 17.51
CA HIS A 57 -14.74 -4.35 17.61
C HIS A 57 -14.86 -5.87 17.70
N VAL A 58 -14.36 -6.58 16.68
CA VAL A 58 -14.30 -8.05 16.69
C VAL A 58 -13.30 -8.51 17.75
N LYS A 59 -13.78 -9.24 18.74
CA LYS A 59 -13.01 -9.77 19.87
C LYS A 59 -12.52 -11.18 19.62
N SER A 60 -13.38 -12.02 19.05
CA SER A 60 -13.09 -13.43 18.83
C SER A 60 -13.78 -13.92 17.57
N VAL A 61 -13.11 -14.78 16.83
CA VAL A 61 -13.62 -15.56 15.70
C VAL A 61 -13.14 -16.98 15.92
N SER A 62 -14.08 -17.88 16.19
CA SER A 62 -13.81 -19.29 16.45
C SER A 62 -14.75 -20.18 15.64
N PRO A 63 -14.29 -21.36 15.20
CA PRO A 63 -15.16 -22.29 14.48
C PRO A 63 -16.26 -22.86 15.39
N VAL A 64 -17.42 -23.12 14.81
CA VAL A 64 -18.51 -23.88 15.40
C VAL A 64 -18.85 -25.02 14.43
N GLY A 65 -18.54 -26.26 14.84
CA GLY A 65 -18.63 -27.40 13.94
C GLY A 65 -17.63 -27.33 12.78
N GLU A 66 -18.03 -27.82 11.61
CA GLU A 66 -17.16 -27.88 10.43
C GLU A 66 -17.15 -26.58 9.64
N ASN A 67 -18.33 -26.01 9.37
CA ASN A 67 -18.52 -24.97 8.36
C ASN A 67 -19.10 -23.66 8.91
N GLN A 68 -19.16 -23.45 10.22
CA GLN A 68 -19.67 -22.21 10.80
C GLN A 68 -18.65 -21.53 11.71
N TRP A 69 -18.86 -20.24 11.93
CA TRP A 69 -17.98 -19.36 12.69
C TRP A 69 -18.79 -18.57 13.70
N ARG A 70 -18.38 -18.63 14.96
CA ARG A 70 -18.83 -17.71 15.99
C ARG A 70 -17.96 -16.46 15.93
N VAL A 71 -18.61 -15.31 15.77
CA VAL A 71 -17.97 -13.99 15.79
C VAL A 71 -18.50 -13.22 16.99
N GLU A 72 -17.61 -12.94 17.93
CA GLU A 72 -17.90 -12.13 19.11
C GLU A 72 -17.42 -10.71 18.89
N VAL A 73 -18.29 -9.74 19.14
CA VAL A 73 -18.02 -8.32 18.92
C VAL A 73 -18.42 -7.50 20.13
N ILE A 74 -17.73 -6.39 20.36
CA ILE A 74 -18.15 -5.36 21.31
C ILE A 74 -18.61 -4.15 20.51
N ASP A 75 -19.85 -3.71 20.74
CA ASP A 75 -20.29 -2.39 20.31
C ASP A 75 -19.64 -1.36 21.23
N LEU A 76 -18.67 -0.60 20.69
CA LEU A 76 -17.89 0.38 21.44
C LEU A 76 -18.71 1.58 21.89
N LYS A 77 -19.93 1.81 21.33
CA LYS A 77 -20.80 2.90 21.77
C LYS A 77 -21.59 2.53 23.01
N SER A 78 -22.14 1.31 23.07
CA SER A 78 -22.95 0.83 24.19
C SER A 78 -22.14 0.04 25.23
N GLY A 79 -20.95 -0.44 24.87
CA GLY A 79 -20.15 -1.37 25.67
C GLY A 79 -20.68 -2.81 25.67
N GLN A 80 -21.75 -3.11 24.92
CA GLN A 80 -22.37 -4.42 24.91
C GLN A 80 -21.61 -5.41 24.02
N SER A 81 -21.54 -6.65 24.49
CA SER A 81 -21.02 -7.78 23.72
C SER A 81 -22.14 -8.48 22.96
N HIS A 82 -21.89 -8.82 21.72
CA HIS A 82 -22.78 -9.61 20.88
C HIS A 82 -22.04 -10.82 20.31
N SER A 83 -22.77 -11.92 20.09
CA SER A 83 -22.27 -13.13 19.46
C SER A 83 -23.14 -13.45 18.25
N TYR A 84 -22.49 -13.71 17.12
CA TYR A 84 -23.15 -14.06 15.86
C TYR A 84 -22.58 -15.35 15.31
N ILE A 85 -23.41 -16.12 14.60
CA ILE A 85 -22.99 -17.30 13.86
C ILE A 85 -23.07 -16.97 12.37
N PHE A 86 -22.01 -17.29 11.63
CA PHE A 86 -21.91 -17.11 10.17
C PHE A 86 -21.42 -18.39 9.50
N ASP A 87 -21.89 -18.66 8.29
CA ASP A 87 -21.45 -19.82 7.50
C ASP A 87 -20.09 -19.59 6.82
N ALA A 88 -19.68 -18.34 6.65
CA ALA A 88 -18.38 -17.98 6.12
C ALA A 88 -17.86 -16.69 6.77
N VAL A 89 -16.54 -16.53 6.80
CA VAL A 89 -15.89 -15.34 7.34
C VAL A 89 -14.76 -14.87 6.43
N ILE A 90 -14.70 -13.57 6.19
CA ILE A 90 -13.64 -12.95 5.40
C ILE A 90 -12.87 -11.97 6.28
N ILE A 91 -11.57 -12.21 6.43
CA ILE A 91 -10.67 -11.43 7.28
C ILE A 91 -10.08 -10.26 6.48
N CYS A 92 -10.53 -9.04 6.82
CA CYS A 92 -10.19 -7.80 6.14
C CYS A 92 -9.61 -6.71 7.08
N ASN A 93 -8.99 -7.07 8.20
CA ASN A 93 -8.48 -6.10 9.19
C ASN A 93 -7.19 -5.37 8.76
N GLY A 94 -6.64 -5.73 7.58
CA GLY A 94 -5.41 -5.17 7.03
C GLY A 94 -4.15 -5.57 7.80
N HIS A 95 -2.99 -5.14 7.30
CA HIS A 95 -1.69 -5.53 7.85
C HIS A 95 -0.70 -4.35 8.02
N ASN A 96 -1.17 -3.11 7.91
CA ASN A 96 -0.33 -1.89 8.03
C ASN A 96 -0.64 -1.11 9.32
N SER A 97 -0.96 -1.82 10.40
CA SER A 97 -1.38 -1.23 11.68
C SER A 97 -0.53 -1.64 12.87
N LYS A 98 -0.05 -2.89 12.96
CA LYS A 98 0.83 -3.34 14.07
C LYS A 98 2.29 -3.05 13.74
N PRO A 99 2.95 -2.10 14.42
CA PRO A 99 4.34 -1.73 14.14
C PRO A 99 5.32 -2.89 14.27
N ARG A 100 6.33 -2.94 13.39
CA ARG A 100 7.50 -3.80 13.55
C ARG A 100 8.71 -2.92 13.82
N TYR A 101 9.19 -2.86 15.05
CA TYR A 101 10.40 -2.09 15.41
C TYR A 101 11.68 -2.84 15.03
N ALA A 102 12.74 -2.10 14.69
CA ALA A 102 14.07 -2.68 14.56
C ALA A 102 14.54 -3.22 15.91
N LYS A 103 15.11 -4.42 15.92
CA LYS A 103 15.82 -4.95 17.08
C LYS A 103 17.25 -4.39 17.04
N LEU A 104 17.54 -3.42 17.91
CA LEU A 104 18.84 -2.77 17.99
C LEU A 104 19.49 -3.13 19.33
N GLU A 105 20.74 -3.58 19.31
CA GLU A 105 21.52 -3.78 20.52
C GLU A 105 21.75 -2.43 21.22
N GLY A 106 21.60 -2.41 22.55
CA GLY A 106 21.81 -1.19 23.35
C GLY A 106 20.68 -0.18 23.29
N ILE A 107 19.53 -0.50 22.68
CA ILE A 107 18.44 0.46 22.43
C ILE A 107 17.92 1.18 23.69
N GLU A 108 18.05 0.57 24.86
CA GLU A 108 17.77 1.15 26.17
C GLU A 108 18.67 2.33 26.55
N ASN A 109 19.85 2.43 25.93
CA ASN A 109 20.76 3.55 26.12
C ASN A 109 20.32 4.80 25.34
N PHE A 110 19.47 4.65 24.32
CA PHE A 110 18.99 5.77 23.54
C PHE A 110 18.08 6.68 24.39
N LYS A 111 18.51 7.93 24.59
CA LYS A 111 17.78 8.90 25.42
C LYS A 111 16.75 9.73 24.64
N GLY A 112 16.81 9.70 23.32
CA GLY A 112 15.90 10.41 22.44
C GLY A 112 14.55 9.72 22.27
N ARG A 113 13.68 10.31 21.44
CA ARG A 113 12.35 9.77 21.15
C ARG A 113 12.42 8.66 20.11
N GLN A 114 11.76 7.53 20.36
CA GLN A 114 11.53 6.51 19.36
C GLN A 114 10.11 6.60 18.82
N VAL A 115 9.97 6.60 17.50
CA VAL A 115 8.67 6.67 16.80
C VAL A 115 8.63 5.60 15.73
N HIS A 116 7.52 4.92 15.54
CA HIS A 116 7.30 4.10 14.34
C HIS A 116 6.56 4.91 13.28
N SER A 117 6.79 4.62 12.00
CA SER A 117 6.06 5.20 10.86
C SER A 117 4.52 5.16 11.00
N HIS A 118 3.99 4.20 11.77
CA HIS A 118 2.58 4.10 12.14
C HIS A 118 2.05 5.34 12.89
N ASN A 119 2.88 5.93 13.74
CA ASN A 119 2.56 7.05 14.62
C ASN A 119 2.93 8.42 13.99
N TYR A 120 3.67 8.42 12.88
CA TYR A 120 3.96 9.65 12.15
C TYR A 120 2.67 10.30 11.61
N ARG A 121 2.58 11.63 11.69
CA ARG A 121 1.42 12.40 11.23
C ARG A 121 1.77 13.56 10.33
N GLU A 122 2.86 14.26 10.61
CA GLU A 122 3.37 15.39 9.81
C GLU A 122 4.83 15.68 10.22
N ALA A 123 5.55 16.45 9.42
CA ALA A 123 6.96 16.77 9.66
C ALA A 123 7.22 17.80 10.78
N GLU A 124 6.28 18.70 11.07
CA GLU A 124 6.49 19.82 12.00
C GLU A 124 7.10 19.44 13.36
N PRO A 125 6.68 18.34 14.04
CA PRO A 125 7.26 17.89 15.32
C PRO A 125 8.72 17.41 15.26
N TYR A 126 9.34 17.44 14.07
CA TYR A 126 10.73 17.07 13.82
C TYR A 126 11.59 18.26 13.39
N ARG A 127 11.02 19.49 13.41
CA ARG A 127 11.74 20.72 13.06
C ARG A 127 13.01 20.86 13.89
N ASN A 128 14.12 21.13 13.22
CA ASN A 128 15.45 21.32 13.83
C ASN A 128 15.95 20.14 14.71
N LEU A 129 15.31 18.97 14.65
CA LEU A 129 15.77 17.77 15.38
C LEU A 129 16.69 16.93 14.50
N ARG A 130 17.74 16.37 15.12
CA ARG A 130 18.61 15.36 14.51
C ARG A 130 17.83 14.06 14.41
N THR A 131 17.41 13.71 13.19
CA THR A 131 16.46 12.63 12.95
C THR A 131 17.11 11.47 12.20
N LEU A 132 17.10 10.28 12.80
CA LEU A 132 17.46 9.03 12.13
C LEU A 132 16.20 8.32 11.65
N ILE A 133 16.15 7.97 10.36
CA ILE A 133 15.12 7.11 9.77
C ILE A 133 15.74 5.74 9.48
N ILE A 134 15.13 4.66 9.97
CA ILE A 134 15.58 3.29 9.75
C ILE A 134 14.65 2.58 8.77
N GLY A 135 15.18 2.23 7.59
CA GLY A 135 14.47 1.52 6.53
C GLY A 135 14.07 2.43 5.37
N ALA A 136 14.43 2.04 4.15
CA ALA A 136 14.20 2.79 2.92
C ALA A 136 13.02 2.29 2.08
N GLY A 137 12.02 1.63 2.68
CA GLY A 137 10.76 1.31 2.00
C GLY A 137 9.91 2.57 1.72
N PRO A 138 8.69 2.43 1.15
CA PRO A 138 7.87 3.59 0.75
C PRO A 138 7.67 4.65 1.86
N SER A 139 7.39 4.22 3.09
CA SER A 139 7.24 5.14 4.24
C SER A 139 8.55 5.83 4.60
N GLY A 140 9.67 5.11 4.55
CA GLY A 140 10.99 5.67 4.85
C GLY A 140 11.39 6.73 3.85
N LEU A 141 11.18 6.48 2.55
CA LEU A 141 11.43 7.46 1.50
C LEU A 141 10.54 8.70 1.68
N ASP A 142 9.21 8.53 1.81
CA ASP A 142 8.28 9.66 1.95
C ASP A 142 8.63 10.52 3.18
N MET A 143 8.85 9.88 4.34
CA MET A 143 9.19 10.60 5.57
C MET A 143 10.56 11.28 5.49
N THR A 144 11.54 10.67 4.81
CA THR A 144 12.85 11.30 4.59
C THR A 144 12.70 12.60 3.80
N PHE A 145 11.95 12.58 2.70
CA PHE A 145 11.68 13.79 1.93
C PHE A 145 10.87 14.82 2.73
N GLU A 146 9.80 14.41 3.42
CA GLU A 146 8.95 15.34 4.18
C GLU A 146 9.71 15.99 5.34
N ILE A 147 10.40 15.21 6.17
CA ILE A 147 11.13 15.71 7.33
C ILE A 147 12.34 16.55 6.90
N SER A 148 12.97 16.23 5.77
CA SER A 148 14.03 17.09 5.23
C SER A 148 13.55 18.52 4.95
N THR A 149 12.25 18.81 4.85
CA THR A 149 11.77 20.20 4.66
C THR A 149 11.83 21.04 5.94
N VAL A 150 11.98 20.43 7.12
CA VAL A 150 11.91 21.14 8.42
C VAL A 150 13.16 20.98 9.29
N THR A 151 14.09 20.09 8.94
CA THR A 151 15.39 19.92 9.61
C THR A 151 16.52 19.85 8.59
N ASP A 152 17.72 20.23 9.03
CA ASP A 152 18.96 20.11 8.27
C ASP A 152 19.83 18.92 8.71
N THR A 153 19.41 18.18 9.75
CA THR A 153 20.12 16.99 10.22
C THR A 153 19.23 15.77 10.14
N ILE A 154 19.29 15.08 8.99
CA ILE A 154 18.52 13.87 8.73
C ILE A 154 19.40 12.77 8.14
N VAL A 155 19.26 11.57 8.70
CA VAL A 155 20.00 10.38 8.27
C VAL A 155 19.03 9.28 7.91
N LEU A 156 19.22 8.66 6.75
CA LEU A 156 18.49 7.47 6.32
C LEU A 156 19.43 6.26 6.41
N SER A 157 19.16 5.35 7.34
CA SER A 157 19.83 4.06 7.47
C SER A 157 19.10 2.99 6.65
N HIS A 158 19.83 2.33 5.74
CA HIS A 158 19.28 1.32 4.84
C HIS A 158 20.32 0.31 4.35
N HIS A 159 19.83 -0.76 3.73
CA HIS A 159 20.62 -1.78 3.01
C HIS A 159 20.07 -2.05 1.60
N THR A 160 19.40 -1.04 1.02
CA THR A 160 18.81 -1.14 -0.33
C THR A 160 19.71 -0.55 -1.41
N ASP A 161 19.81 -1.21 -2.55
CA ASP A 161 20.66 -0.79 -3.68
C ASP A 161 20.13 0.44 -4.45
N TYR A 162 18.84 0.74 -4.31
CA TYR A 162 18.20 1.84 -5.03
C TYR A 162 18.28 3.18 -4.31
N ALA A 163 18.45 3.21 -2.98
CA ALA A 163 18.32 4.47 -2.23
C ALA A 163 19.36 5.52 -2.64
N ALA A 164 20.57 5.10 -3.03
CA ALA A 164 21.58 6.01 -3.58
C ALA A 164 21.14 6.68 -4.90
N LYS A 165 20.23 6.06 -5.66
CA LYS A 165 19.72 6.55 -6.96
C LYS A 165 18.50 7.46 -6.83
N VAL A 166 17.90 7.54 -5.64
CA VAL A 166 16.66 8.28 -5.37
C VAL A 166 16.83 9.81 -5.53
N GLY A 167 18.04 10.34 -5.38
CA GLY A 167 18.32 11.77 -5.52
C GLY A 167 17.76 12.61 -4.38
N PHE A 168 18.09 12.24 -3.14
CA PHE A 168 17.70 13.00 -1.94
C PHE A 168 18.30 14.42 -1.92
N PRO A 169 17.68 15.37 -1.19
CA PRO A 169 18.31 16.66 -0.89
C PRO A 169 19.71 16.47 -0.26
N SER A 170 20.64 17.39 -0.54
CA SER A 170 22.05 17.30 -0.10
C SER A 170 22.24 17.16 1.42
N LYS A 171 21.25 17.61 2.21
CA LYS A 171 21.24 17.48 3.67
C LYS A 171 20.87 16.10 4.19
N VAL A 172 20.37 15.20 3.34
CA VAL A 172 20.09 13.81 3.72
C VAL A 172 21.38 13.01 3.62
N THR A 173 21.83 12.48 4.76
CA THR A 173 22.97 11.56 4.78
C THR A 173 22.48 10.12 4.74
N LEU A 174 23.04 9.32 3.83
CA LEU A 174 22.77 7.88 3.77
C LEU A 174 23.77 7.14 4.65
N LYS A 175 23.29 6.15 5.41
CA LYS A 175 24.11 5.28 6.25
C LYS A 175 23.75 3.81 6.04
N PRO A 176 24.68 2.88 6.26
CA PRO A 176 24.35 1.46 6.33
C PRO A 176 23.46 1.20 7.55
N ASP A 177 23.10 -0.08 7.77
CA ASP A 177 22.35 -0.46 8.96
C ASP A 177 22.99 0.05 10.25
N VAL A 178 22.15 0.42 11.21
CA VAL A 178 22.56 0.64 12.60
C VAL A 178 23.15 -0.68 13.14
N ALA A 179 24.35 -0.61 13.69
CA ALA A 179 24.98 -1.74 14.36
C ALA A 179 24.46 -1.87 15.80
N ARG A 180 24.50 -0.78 16.57
CA ARG A 180 24.06 -0.71 17.97
C ARG A 180 23.93 0.73 18.46
N ILE A 181 23.35 0.90 19.65
CA ILE A 181 23.37 2.14 20.40
C ILE A 181 24.41 2.01 21.52
N LEU A 182 25.32 2.98 21.61
CA LEU A 182 26.41 2.99 22.59
C LEU A 182 25.93 3.44 23.98
N ALA A 183 26.76 3.24 25.00
CA ALA A 183 26.43 3.56 26.39
C ALA A 183 26.12 5.05 26.64
N ASP A 184 26.71 5.94 25.83
CA ASP A 184 26.44 7.39 25.85
C ASP A 184 25.13 7.78 25.12
N GLY A 185 24.45 6.81 24.49
CA GLY A 185 23.22 7.01 23.73
C GLY A 185 23.43 7.34 22.26
N SER A 186 24.68 7.45 21.78
CA SER A 186 24.98 7.64 20.36
C SER A 186 24.71 6.38 19.53
N VAL A 187 24.39 6.57 18.25
CA VAL A 187 24.10 5.49 17.30
C VAL A 187 25.38 5.14 16.54
N GLN A 188 25.82 3.89 16.62
CA GLN A 188 26.89 3.34 15.80
C GLN A 188 26.32 2.63 14.57
N PHE A 189 26.84 2.95 13.39
CA PHE A 189 26.50 2.30 12.12
C PHE A 189 27.51 1.20 11.76
N LYS A 190 27.14 0.30 10.85
CA LYS A 190 28.02 -0.79 10.39
C LYS A 190 29.30 -0.31 9.69
N ASP A 191 29.37 0.94 9.23
CA ASP A 191 30.60 1.54 8.70
C ASP A 191 31.57 2.01 9.80
N GLY A 192 31.23 1.79 11.07
CA GLY A 192 32.03 2.19 12.23
C GLY A 192 31.83 3.65 12.67
N THR A 193 31.05 4.44 11.92
CA THR A 193 30.77 5.82 12.30
C THR A 193 29.74 5.91 13.41
N ASN A 194 29.85 6.95 14.24
CA ASN A 194 28.92 7.23 15.34
C ASN A 194 28.26 8.60 15.11
N MET A 195 26.97 8.70 15.42
CA MET A 195 26.22 9.96 15.36
C MET A 195 25.19 10.03 16.48
N GLU A 196 24.91 11.23 16.96
CA GLU A 196 23.87 11.48 17.94
C GLU A 196 22.55 11.89 17.28
N PHE A 197 21.43 11.47 17.86
CA PHE A 197 20.10 11.78 17.35
C PHE A 197 19.14 12.12 18.48
N ASP A 198 18.21 13.04 18.20
CA ASP A 198 17.13 13.38 19.10
C ASP A 198 15.94 12.44 18.88
N VAL A 199 15.79 11.90 17.66
CA VAL A 199 14.69 11.03 17.28
C VAL A 199 15.14 9.88 16.37
N ILE A 200 14.67 8.67 16.67
CA ILE A 200 14.73 7.51 15.78
C ILE A 200 13.31 7.22 15.26
N ILE A 201 13.15 7.20 13.94
CA ILE A 201 11.93 6.81 13.25
C ILE A 201 12.12 5.44 12.60
N HIS A 202 11.40 4.45 13.12
CA HIS A 202 11.35 3.09 12.61
C HIS A 202 10.39 3.02 11.41
N CYS A 203 10.95 2.96 10.21
CA CYS A 203 10.27 2.73 8.93
C CYS A 203 10.43 1.27 8.48
N THR A 204 10.35 0.36 9.44
CA THR A 204 10.73 -1.06 9.33
C THR A 204 9.55 -1.99 9.03
N GLY A 205 8.41 -1.44 8.61
CA GLY A 205 7.23 -2.18 8.19
C GLY A 205 6.34 -2.62 9.35
N TYR A 206 5.51 -3.62 9.10
CA TYR A 206 4.42 -4.01 10.00
C TYR A 206 4.37 -5.52 10.20
N LEU A 207 3.68 -5.93 11.27
CA LEU A 207 3.39 -7.32 11.57
C LEU A 207 1.98 -7.70 11.12
N TYR A 208 1.82 -8.87 10.51
CA TYR A 208 0.52 -9.52 10.44
C TYR A 208 0.09 -9.88 11.86
N THR A 209 -1.14 -9.54 12.21
CA THR A 209 -1.71 -9.85 13.52
C THR A 209 -3.21 -10.02 13.41
N TYR A 210 -3.70 -11.09 14.02
CA TYR A 210 -5.12 -11.43 14.06
C TYR A 210 -5.46 -11.86 15.49
N PRO A 211 -5.38 -10.94 16.47
CA PRO A 211 -5.54 -11.28 17.89
C PRO A 211 -6.94 -11.80 18.24
N PHE A 212 -7.90 -11.63 17.33
CA PHE A 212 -9.26 -12.13 17.45
C PHE A 212 -9.44 -13.54 16.87
N LEU A 213 -8.49 -14.08 16.11
CA LEU A 213 -8.62 -15.44 15.58
C LEU A 213 -8.24 -16.46 16.65
N SER A 214 -9.13 -17.41 16.92
CA SER A 214 -8.84 -18.51 17.84
C SER A 214 -7.87 -19.52 17.21
N ALA A 215 -7.14 -20.28 18.03
CA ALA A 215 -6.17 -21.27 17.54
C ALA A 215 -6.86 -22.38 16.70
N GLU A 216 -8.11 -22.69 17.02
CA GLU A 216 -8.95 -23.68 16.34
C GLU A 216 -9.33 -23.26 14.91
N SER A 217 -9.12 -21.99 14.53
CA SER A 217 -9.20 -21.55 13.13
C SER A 217 -8.21 -22.30 12.23
N GLY A 218 -7.12 -22.83 12.80
CA GLY A 218 -6.07 -23.52 12.05
C GLY A 218 -5.14 -22.58 11.28
N ILE A 219 -5.19 -21.27 11.54
CA ILE A 219 -4.28 -20.28 10.97
C ILE A 219 -3.17 -19.96 11.96
N THR A 220 -1.95 -19.88 11.45
CA THR A 220 -0.76 -19.48 12.20
C THR A 220 -0.15 -18.23 11.59
N VAL A 221 0.44 -17.40 12.45
CA VAL A 221 1.32 -16.30 12.03
C VAL A 221 2.68 -16.52 12.68
N GLN A 222 3.64 -16.98 11.88
CA GLN A 222 5.01 -17.23 12.31
C GLN A 222 5.96 -16.51 11.36
N ASP A 223 7.04 -15.91 11.88
CA ASP A 223 8.00 -15.13 11.09
C ASP A 223 7.36 -14.09 10.17
N ASN A 224 6.27 -13.46 10.65
CA ASN A 224 5.48 -12.49 9.90
C ASN A 224 4.92 -13.06 8.57
N TYR A 225 4.51 -14.32 8.60
CA TYR A 225 3.90 -15.03 7.48
C TYR A 225 2.64 -15.77 7.96
N VAL A 226 1.55 -15.61 7.21
CA VAL A 226 0.22 -16.17 7.52
C VAL A 226 0.03 -17.47 6.71
N SER A 227 -0.24 -18.58 7.39
CA SER A 227 -0.31 -19.92 6.78
C SER A 227 -1.19 -20.87 7.61
N PRO A 228 -1.83 -21.90 7.03
CA PRO A 228 -1.81 -22.29 5.60
C PRO A 228 -2.93 -21.65 4.79
N LEU A 229 -2.56 -20.99 3.68
CA LEU A 229 -3.48 -20.28 2.79
C LEU A 229 -3.34 -20.76 1.34
N TYR A 230 -4.42 -21.31 0.77
CA TYR A 230 -4.49 -21.64 -0.65
C TYR A 230 -4.65 -20.36 -1.48
N ASN A 231 -3.83 -20.20 -2.51
CA ASN A 231 -3.74 -18.99 -3.34
C ASN A 231 -3.58 -17.68 -2.54
N SER A 232 -2.99 -17.77 -1.33
CA SER A 232 -2.88 -16.65 -0.39
C SER A 232 -4.24 -16.02 -0.01
N ILE A 233 -5.34 -16.77 -0.12
CA ILE A 233 -6.70 -16.32 0.19
C ILE A 233 -7.35 -17.27 1.21
N ILE A 234 -7.48 -18.56 0.87
CA ILE A 234 -8.42 -19.47 1.53
C ILE A 234 -7.70 -20.25 2.63
N ASN A 235 -8.28 -20.28 3.83
CA ASN A 235 -7.79 -21.13 4.90
C ASN A 235 -7.92 -22.61 4.53
N ILE A 236 -6.79 -23.28 4.29
CA ILE A 236 -6.75 -24.70 3.86
C ILE A 236 -7.39 -25.62 4.90
N ASN A 237 -7.29 -25.26 6.18
CA ASN A 237 -7.86 -26.06 7.27
C ASN A 237 -9.38 -25.92 7.36
N ARG A 238 -9.93 -24.76 7.00
CA ARG A 238 -11.35 -24.43 7.08
C ARG A 238 -11.75 -23.52 5.91
N PRO A 239 -12.10 -24.09 4.74
CA PRO A 239 -12.26 -23.33 3.49
C PRO A 239 -13.41 -22.32 3.44
N THR A 240 -14.27 -22.24 4.46
CA THR A 240 -15.25 -21.15 4.60
C THR A 240 -14.66 -19.87 5.24
N MET A 241 -13.35 -19.85 5.51
CA MET A 241 -12.61 -18.66 5.92
C MET A 241 -11.65 -18.21 4.82
N ALA A 242 -11.65 -16.91 4.52
CA ALA A 242 -10.70 -16.27 3.62
C ALA A 242 -9.98 -15.07 4.26
N PHE A 243 -8.81 -14.73 3.73
CA PHE A 243 -8.02 -13.55 4.04
C PHE A 243 -7.89 -12.72 2.77
N LEU A 244 -8.22 -11.44 2.86
CA LEU A 244 -8.14 -10.53 1.71
C LEU A 244 -7.06 -9.49 1.89
N ALA A 245 -6.47 -9.08 0.76
CA ALA A 245 -5.47 -8.03 0.70
C ALA A 245 -4.25 -8.29 1.62
N ILE A 246 -3.87 -9.55 1.84
CA ILE A 246 -2.63 -9.88 2.57
C ILE A 246 -1.38 -9.74 1.70
N LEU A 247 -1.57 -9.79 0.37
CA LEU A 247 -0.49 -9.72 -0.59
C LEU A 247 0.13 -8.32 -0.63
N LYS A 248 1.44 -8.29 -0.79
CA LYS A 248 2.24 -7.07 -0.98
C LYS A 248 2.69 -6.99 -2.43
N HIS A 249 2.89 -5.77 -2.91
CA HIS A 249 3.32 -5.46 -4.29
C HIS A 249 2.33 -6.01 -5.34
N THR A 250 1.05 -5.68 -5.17
CA THR A 250 -0.02 -5.96 -6.13
C THR A 250 -0.84 -4.68 -6.40
N PRO A 251 -1.51 -4.58 -7.57
CA PRO A 251 -2.56 -3.57 -7.79
C PRO A 251 -3.74 -3.81 -6.83
N THR A 252 -3.67 -3.22 -5.64
CA THR A 252 -4.41 -3.70 -4.46
C THR A 252 -5.91 -3.83 -4.68
N PHE A 253 -6.62 -2.78 -5.10
CA PHE A 253 -8.09 -2.86 -5.18
C PHE A 253 -8.56 -3.85 -6.24
N TYR A 254 -7.92 -3.87 -7.42
CA TYR A 254 -8.27 -4.79 -8.50
C TYR A 254 -8.01 -6.24 -8.10
N VAL A 255 -6.83 -6.53 -7.54
CA VAL A 255 -6.50 -7.87 -7.08
C VAL A 255 -7.42 -8.30 -5.94
N THR A 256 -7.76 -7.40 -5.00
CA THR A 256 -8.71 -7.72 -3.93
C THR A 256 -10.11 -8.00 -4.46
N ASP A 257 -10.61 -7.28 -5.47
CA ASP A 257 -11.88 -7.59 -6.13
C ASP A 257 -11.87 -9.02 -6.72
N LEU A 258 -10.80 -9.40 -7.43
CA LEU A 258 -10.64 -10.75 -7.95
C LEU A 258 -10.55 -11.80 -6.83
N GLN A 259 -9.85 -11.51 -5.73
CA GLN A 259 -9.77 -12.41 -4.56
C GLN A 259 -11.14 -12.63 -3.93
N VAL A 260 -11.95 -11.57 -3.76
CA VAL A 260 -13.33 -11.66 -3.23
C VAL A 260 -14.15 -12.56 -4.12
N ARG A 261 -14.21 -12.28 -5.43
CA ARG A 261 -15.04 -13.02 -6.38
C ARG A 261 -14.59 -14.48 -6.48
N TYR A 262 -13.28 -14.74 -6.54
CA TYR A 262 -12.74 -16.09 -6.49
C TYR A 262 -13.24 -16.85 -5.26
N PHE A 263 -13.10 -16.27 -4.07
CA PHE A 263 -13.58 -16.90 -2.84
C PHE A 263 -15.09 -17.18 -2.86
N LEU A 264 -15.91 -16.21 -3.29
CA LEU A 264 -17.36 -16.40 -3.42
C LEU A 264 -17.71 -17.53 -4.40
N HIS A 265 -17.01 -17.63 -5.54
CA HIS A 265 -17.17 -18.76 -6.46
C HIS A 265 -16.88 -20.10 -5.76
N THR A 266 -15.85 -20.18 -4.90
CA THR A 266 -15.55 -21.42 -4.17
C THR A 266 -16.60 -21.77 -3.11
N LEU A 267 -17.27 -20.77 -2.52
CA LEU A 267 -18.40 -21.01 -1.61
C LEU A 267 -19.63 -21.56 -2.36
N CYS A 268 -19.91 -21.04 -3.55
CA CYS A 268 -21.03 -21.52 -4.38
C CYS A 268 -20.72 -22.84 -5.09
N ASN A 269 -19.45 -23.10 -5.40
CA ASN A 269 -18.98 -24.30 -6.05
C ASN A 269 -17.70 -24.83 -5.37
N PRO A 270 -17.83 -25.63 -4.30
CA PRO A 270 -16.69 -26.19 -3.58
C PRO A 270 -15.76 -27.08 -4.44
N SER A 271 -16.24 -27.60 -5.58
CA SER A 271 -15.42 -28.42 -6.49
C SER A 271 -14.32 -27.64 -7.21
N LEU A 272 -14.36 -26.30 -7.15
CA LEU A 272 -13.27 -25.44 -7.62
C LEU A 272 -12.00 -25.58 -6.77
N LEU A 273 -12.12 -26.07 -5.54
CA LEU A 273 -10.97 -26.31 -4.68
C LEU A 273 -10.45 -27.74 -4.87
N PRO A 274 -9.12 -27.91 -4.99
CA PRO A 274 -8.50 -29.23 -4.87
C PRO A 274 -8.77 -29.85 -3.49
N SER A 275 -8.43 -31.14 -3.32
CA SER A 275 -8.45 -31.74 -1.99
C SER A 275 -7.51 -31.01 -1.03
N LYS A 276 -7.77 -31.13 0.28
CA LYS A 276 -6.95 -30.51 1.31
C LYS A 276 -5.47 -30.91 1.20
N GLU A 277 -5.20 -32.19 0.94
CA GLU A 277 -3.87 -32.75 0.77
C GLU A 277 -3.17 -32.12 -0.43
N ARG A 278 -3.91 -31.93 -1.52
CA ARG A 278 -3.38 -31.29 -2.73
C ARG A 278 -3.07 -29.81 -2.49
N MET A 279 -3.94 -29.07 -1.80
CA MET A 279 -3.70 -27.67 -1.44
C MET A 279 -2.46 -27.52 -0.53
N LEU A 280 -2.27 -28.42 0.45
CA LEU A 280 -1.09 -28.44 1.32
C LEU A 280 0.19 -28.75 0.53
N CYS A 281 0.14 -29.75 -0.35
CA CYS A 281 1.28 -30.10 -1.22
C CYS A 281 1.69 -28.94 -2.13
N GLU A 282 0.72 -28.24 -2.74
CA GLU A 282 1.00 -27.06 -3.57
C GLU A 282 1.59 -25.90 -2.76
N LEU A 283 1.07 -25.65 -1.55
CA LEU A 283 1.62 -24.66 -0.63
C LEU A 283 3.07 -24.99 -0.25
N GLU A 284 3.37 -26.22 0.13
CA GLU A 284 4.71 -26.68 0.49
C GLU A 284 5.69 -26.53 -0.70
N CYS A 285 5.27 -26.90 -1.90
CA CYS A 285 6.07 -26.70 -3.11
C CYS A 285 6.35 -25.20 -3.37
N GLU A 286 5.38 -24.31 -3.17
CA GLU A 286 5.59 -22.87 -3.31
C GLU A 286 6.55 -22.33 -2.23
N GLU A 287 6.39 -22.75 -0.98
CA GLU A 287 7.26 -22.37 0.13
C GLU A 287 8.70 -22.83 -0.08
N GLN A 288 8.90 -24.06 -0.57
CA GLN A 288 10.23 -24.60 -0.89
C GLN A 288 10.86 -23.83 -2.05
N ARG A 289 10.12 -23.59 -3.14
CA ARG A 289 10.62 -22.79 -4.28
C ARG A 289 11.09 -21.40 -3.83
N LYS A 290 10.36 -20.76 -2.90
CA LYS A 290 10.74 -19.45 -2.35
C LYS A 290 11.99 -19.55 -1.47
N ALA A 291 12.10 -20.60 -0.64
CA ALA A 291 13.27 -20.86 0.18
C ALA A 291 14.53 -21.08 -0.68
N ASP A 292 14.43 -21.89 -1.75
CA ASP A 292 15.53 -22.18 -2.67
C ASP A 292 16.04 -20.92 -3.39
N LYS A 293 15.16 -19.94 -3.59
CA LYS A 293 15.49 -18.62 -4.15
C LYS A 293 16.03 -17.63 -3.10
N GLY A 294 16.19 -18.06 -1.84
CA GLY A 294 16.64 -17.21 -0.73
C GLY A 294 15.62 -16.16 -0.30
N VAL A 295 14.34 -16.31 -0.65
CA VAL A 295 13.28 -15.39 -0.22
C VAL A 295 13.05 -15.60 1.27
N ARG A 296 13.01 -14.51 2.04
CA ARG A 296 12.73 -14.58 3.48
C ARG A 296 11.29 -15.00 3.72
N ARG A 297 11.02 -15.79 4.76
CA ARG A 297 9.67 -16.25 5.11
C ARG A 297 8.66 -15.09 5.27
N CYS A 298 9.07 -13.97 5.88
CA CYS A 298 8.23 -12.75 6.03
C CYS A 298 7.83 -12.05 4.72
N ASP A 299 8.45 -12.47 3.61
CA ASP A 299 8.29 -11.93 2.26
C ASP A 299 7.51 -12.90 1.36
N TYR A 300 7.02 -14.04 1.87
CA TYR A 300 6.28 -15.03 1.08
C TYR A 300 4.94 -14.52 0.53
N HIS A 301 4.37 -13.48 1.13
CA HIS A 301 3.17 -12.79 0.62
C HIS A 301 3.49 -11.66 -0.39
N LEU A 302 4.73 -11.52 -0.86
CA LEU A 302 5.06 -10.65 -2.00
C LEU A 302 4.78 -11.38 -3.32
N LYS A 303 4.12 -10.71 -4.28
CA LYS A 303 3.93 -11.27 -5.63
C LYS A 303 4.87 -10.69 -6.69
N GLY A 304 5.15 -9.38 -6.69
CA GLY A 304 6.11 -8.79 -7.64
C GLY A 304 5.80 -9.17 -9.09
N ASP A 305 6.75 -9.80 -9.80
CA ASP A 305 6.58 -10.20 -11.20
C ASP A 305 5.55 -11.33 -11.41
N GLU A 306 5.16 -12.04 -10.33
CA GLU A 306 4.18 -13.13 -10.38
C GLU A 306 2.71 -12.63 -10.42
N ASN A 307 2.48 -11.31 -10.43
CA ASN A 307 1.12 -10.74 -10.46
C ASN A 307 0.27 -11.24 -11.64
N ALA A 308 0.84 -11.29 -12.84
CA ALA A 308 0.09 -11.71 -14.04
C ALA A 308 -0.35 -13.18 -13.94
N GLN A 309 0.57 -14.05 -13.53
CA GLN A 309 0.27 -15.46 -13.33
C GLN A 309 -0.78 -15.65 -12.23
N TYR A 310 -0.60 -14.99 -11.09
CA TYR A 310 -1.53 -15.05 -9.97
C TYR A 310 -2.96 -14.64 -10.37
N ILE A 311 -3.11 -13.54 -11.11
CA ILE A 311 -4.41 -13.08 -11.61
C ILE A 311 -5.05 -14.14 -12.53
N ASN A 312 -4.26 -14.74 -13.42
CA ASN A 312 -4.74 -15.80 -14.31
C ASN A 312 -5.18 -17.06 -13.53
N ASP A 313 -4.45 -17.43 -12.47
CA ASP A 313 -4.76 -18.59 -11.64
C ASP A 313 -6.09 -18.42 -10.90
N LEU A 314 -6.47 -17.19 -10.51
CA LEU A 314 -7.78 -16.91 -9.94
C LEU A 314 -8.90 -16.88 -11.00
N CYS A 315 -8.62 -16.30 -12.17
CA CYS A 315 -9.64 -16.03 -13.18
C CYS A 315 -9.99 -17.25 -14.03
N LYS A 316 -9.01 -18.06 -14.41
CA LYS A 316 -9.20 -19.19 -15.32
C LYS A 316 -10.18 -20.26 -14.80
N PRO A 317 -10.12 -20.71 -13.54
CA PRO A 317 -11.05 -21.72 -13.03
C PRO A 317 -12.49 -21.20 -12.88
N THR A 318 -12.66 -19.88 -12.71
CA THR A 318 -13.95 -19.24 -12.43
C THR A 318 -14.59 -18.62 -13.67
N GLY A 319 -13.86 -18.52 -14.79
CA GLY A 319 -14.31 -17.84 -16.00
C GLY A 319 -14.36 -16.31 -15.85
N MET A 320 -13.75 -15.74 -14.81
CA MET A 320 -13.69 -14.29 -14.63
C MET A 320 -12.76 -13.64 -15.65
N ALA A 321 -13.04 -12.38 -16.01
CA ALA A 321 -12.13 -11.59 -16.83
C ALA A 321 -10.91 -11.14 -15.98
N PRO A 322 -9.66 -11.36 -16.45
CA PRO A 322 -8.49 -10.88 -15.73
C PRO A 322 -8.36 -9.36 -15.81
N MET A 323 -7.47 -8.81 -14.99
CA MET A 323 -7.07 -7.41 -15.08
C MET A 323 -6.54 -7.09 -16.49
N PRO A 324 -7.01 -6.01 -17.14
CA PRO A 324 -6.46 -5.59 -18.44
C PRO A 324 -4.95 -5.38 -18.35
N SER A 325 -4.22 -5.96 -19.31
CA SER A 325 -2.75 -5.94 -19.34
C SER A 325 -2.18 -4.53 -19.28
N ILE A 326 -2.87 -3.55 -19.88
CA ILE A 326 -2.50 -2.14 -19.86
C ILE A 326 -2.44 -1.56 -18.44
N LEU A 327 -3.38 -1.92 -17.56
CA LEU A 327 -3.40 -1.43 -16.19
C LEU A 327 -2.26 -2.05 -15.38
N LEU A 328 -1.95 -3.32 -15.62
CA LEU A 328 -0.81 -3.99 -14.98
C LEU A 328 0.53 -3.40 -15.44
N ARG A 329 0.66 -3.02 -16.72
CA ARG A 329 1.83 -2.29 -17.23
C ARG A 329 1.97 -0.90 -16.62
N ILE A 330 0.85 -0.17 -16.45
CA ILE A 330 0.84 1.11 -15.75
C ILE A 330 1.26 0.94 -14.29
N TYR A 331 0.78 -0.12 -13.61
CA TYR A 331 1.21 -0.48 -12.25
C TYR A 331 2.73 -0.65 -12.18
N PHE A 332 3.31 -1.51 -13.03
CA PHE A 332 4.74 -1.79 -13.01
C PHE A 332 5.57 -0.55 -13.33
N HIS A 333 5.18 0.23 -14.35
CA HIS A 333 5.84 1.50 -14.65
C HIS A 333 5.74 2.48 -13.47
N GLY A 334 4.56 2.65 -12.88
CA GLY A 334 4.37 3.50 -11.70
C GLY A 334 5.20 3.07 -10.50
N TYR A 335 5.28 1.76 -10.26
CA TYR A 335 6.07 1.17 -9.19
C TYR A 335 7.57 1.40 -9.38
N GLU A 336 8.08 1.18 -10.60
CA GLU A 336 9.49 1.46 -10.94
C GLU A 336 9.85 2.93 -10.71
N ARG A 337 8.96 3.86 -11.09
CA ARG A 337 9.16 5.31 -10.94
C ARG A 337 9.30 5.76 -9.48
N ILE A 338 8.73 5.03 -8.52
CA ILE A 338 8.97 5.29 -7.09
C ILE A 338 10.48 5.22 -6.81
N PHE A 339 11.19 4.23 -7.35
CA PHE A 339 12.59 4.00 -7.02
C PHE A 339 13.57 4.70 -7.97
N SER A 340 13.16 4.98 -9.21
CA SER A 340 14.01 5.67 -10.20
C SER A 340 13.89 7.19 -10.16
N ASP A 341 12.77 7.76 -9.68
CA ASP A 341 12.54 9.21 -9.62
C ASP A 341 11.58 9.59 -8.48
N PHE A 342 11.90 9.19 -7.25
CA PHE A 342 11.02 9.40 -6.09
C PHE A 342 10.60 10.87 -5.90
N LYS A 343 11.51 11.80 -6.18
CA LYS A 343 11.25 13.24 -6.04
C LYS A 343 10.12 13.70 -6.96
N ASN A 344 9.99 13.10 -8.15
CA ASN A 344 9.14 13.66 -9.19
C ASN A 344 8.11 12.70 -9.79
N PHE A 345 8.11 11.41 -9.45
CA PHE A 345 7.16 10.46 -10.07
C PHE A 345 5.70 10.88 -9.91
N ARG A 346 5.35 11.60 -8.83
CA ARG A 346 3.99 12.10 -8.60
C ARG A 346 3.55 13.24 -9.54
N TYR A 347 4.45 13.75 -10.37
CA TYR A 347 4.14 14.64 -11.50
C TYR A 347 3.86 13.88 -12.80
N ASN A 348 4.04 12.56 -12.83
CA ASN A 348 3.65 11.76 -13.99
C ASN A 348 2.12 11.66 -14.06
N PHE A 349 1.57 11.93 -15.24
CA PHE A 349 0.17 11.73 -15.59
C PHE A 349 0.08 10.64 -16.66
N TYR A 350 -0.72 9.62 -16.38
CA TYR A 350 -0.90 8.48 -17.25
C TYR A 350 -2.17 8.66 -18.08
N ARG A 351 -2.02 8.56 -19.40
CA ARG A 351 -3.14 8.57 -20.34
C ARG A 351 -3.16 7.25 -21.10
N ILE A 352 -4.20 6.46 -20.87
CA ILE A 352 -4.50 5.26 -21.66
C ILE A 352 -4.95 5.74 -23.05
N ILE A 353 -4.30 5.22 -24.10
CA ILE A 353 -4.59 5.54 -25.49
C ILE A 353 -5.51 4.45 -26.06
N ASP A 354 -5.15 3.19 -25.82
CA ASP A 354 -5.89 2.00 -26.21
C ASP A 354 -5.53 0.83 -25.26
N GLN A 355 -5.96 -0.39 -25.61
CA GLN A 355 -5.72 -1.60 -24.81
C GLN A 355 -4.24 -2.02 -24.70
N ASP A 356 -3.36 -1.50 -25.55
CA ASP A 356 -1.95 -1.87 -25.66
C ASP A 356 -1.00 -0.68 -25.45
N LYS A 357 -1.52 0.55 -25.36
CA LYS A 357 -0.70 1.75 -25.31
C LYS A 357 -1.18 2.75 -24.27
N PHE A 358 -0.23 3.23 -23.48
CA PHE A 358 -0.39 4.40 -22.63
C PHE A 358 0.74 5.40 -22.91
N SER A 359 0.49 6.66 -22.57
CA SER A 359 1.51 7.71 -22.55
C SER A 359 1.67 8.24 -21.14
N VAL A 360 2.89 8.69 -20.84
CA VAL A 360 3.22 9.33 -19.57
C VAL A 360 3.62 10.76 -19.87
N VAL A 361 2.92 11.69 -19.25
CA VAL A 361 3.18 13.12 -19.39
C VAL A 361 3.76 13.63 -18.08
N ASP A 362 4.91 14.30 -18.13
CA ASP A 362 5.42 15.01 -16.97
C ASP A 362 4.77 16.39 -16.87
N LEU A 363 3.95 16.59 -15.84
CA LEU A 363 3.22 17.84 -15.64
C LEU A 363 4.14 19.06 -15.43
N ARG A 364 5.42 18.84 -15.10
CA ARG A 364 6.41 19.92 -14.97
C ARG A 364 6.79 20.51 -16.33
N GLU A 365 6.84 19.68 -17.37
CA GLU A 365 7.16 20.12 -18.74
C GLU A 365 6.05 20.96 -19.36
N ILE A 366 4.78 20.69 -18.99
CA ILE A 366 3.64 21.52 -19.41
C ILE A 366 3.70 22.89 -18.76
N ARG A 367 4.02 22.95 -17.45
CA ARG A 367 4.12 24.21 -16.70
C ARG A 367 5.33 25.06 -17.09
N ALA A 368 6.36 24.47 -17.68
CA ALA A 368 7.58 25.16 -18.10
C ALA A 368 7.47 25.85 -19.47
N LYS A 369 6.39 25.63 -20.24
CA LYS A 369 6.20 26.34 -21.52
C LYS A 369 5.66 27.75 -21.26
N PRO A 370 6.41 28.83 -21.58
CA PRO A 370 5.83 30.16 -21.55
C PRO A 370 4.68 30.19 -22.56
N VAL A 371 3.53 30.74 -22.15
CA VAL A 371 2.47 31.14 -23.07
C VAL A 371 3.14 32.04 -24.11
N GLN A 372 3.36 31.55 -25.32
CA GLN A 372 3.69 32.45 -26.42
C GLN A 372 2.53 33.41 -26.52
N ARG A 373 2.76 34.67 -26.13
CA ARG A 373 1.85 35.77 -26.43
C ARG A 373 1.59 35.67 -27.93
N ILE A 374 0.36 35.36 -28.30
CA ILE A 374 -0.11 35.57 -29.66
C ILE A 374 0.08 37.06 -29.89
N HIS A 375 1.14 37.44 -30.60
CA HIS A 375 1.32 38.80 -31.06
C HIS A 375 0.12 39.10 -31.94
N SER A 376 -0.73 40.01 -31.46
CA SER A 376 -1.76 40.65 -32.25
C SER A 376 -1.11 41.20 -33.52
N ASN A 377 -1.46 40.61 -34.65
CA ASN A 377 -1.05 41.03 -35.98
C ASN A 377 -1.54 42.47 -36.22
N PRO A 378 -0.67 43.49 -36.33
CA PRO A 378 -1.08 44.86 -36.60
C PRO A 378 -1.17 45.03 -38.12
N SER A 379 -2.18 44.42 -38.73
CA SER A 379 -2.48 44.65 -40.15
C SER A 379 -3.98 44.51 -40.44
N CYS A 380 -4.81 45.17 -39.64
CA CYS A 380 -6.14 45.57 -40.08
C CYS A 380 -6.20 47.09 -40.13
N ARG A 381 -5.97 47.65 -41.31
CA ARG A 381 -6.26 49.06 -41.61
C ARG A 381 -7.77 49.25 -41.47
N CYS A 382 -8.17 49.98 -40.42
CA CYS A 382 -9.50 50.58 -40.36
C CYS A 382 -9.59 51.66 -41.46
N GLY A 383 -10.31 51.34 -42.53
CA GLY A 383 -10.85 52.33 -43.45
C GLY A 383 -12.14 52.89 -42.83
N ALA A 384 -12.10 54.17 -42.49
CA ALA A 384 -13.25 54.93 -42.04
C ALA A 384 -14.33 55.00 -43.13
N LEU A 385 -15.58 54.80 -42.76
CA LEU A 385 -16.72 55.42 -43.43
C LEU A 385 -17.77 55.79 -42.39
N VAL A 386 -18.17 57.06 -42.52
CA VAL A 386 -18.90 57.90 -41.59
C VAL A 386 -20.38 57.91 -42.02
N THR A 387 -21.29 58.02 -41.03
CA THR A 387 -22.71 58.47 -41.10
C THR A 387 -23.71 57.58 -41.86
N HIS A 388 -24.99 57.39 -41.48
CA HIS A 388 -25.96 58.19 -40.73
C HIS A 388 -27.10 57.31 -40.14
N ARG A 389 -27.56 57.68 -38.94
CA ARG A 389 -28.94 57.69 -38.37
C ARG A 389 -30.07 56.75 -38.88
N LYS A 390 -30.70 56.16 -37.85
CA LYS A 390 -32.13 56.06 -37.48
C LYS A 390 -32.98 54.85 -37.94
N LEU A 391 -33.64 54.33 -36.90
CA LEU A 391 -34.75 53.37 -36.78
C LEU A 391 -34.41 51.89 -36.91
#